data_AF-A0ABC8LCF6-F1
#
_entry.id   AF-A0ABC8LCF6-F1
#
_cell.length_a   1.000
_cell.length_b   1.000
_cell.length_c   1.000
_cell.angle_alpha   90.00
_cell.angle_beta   90.00
_cell.angle_gamma   90.00
#
_symmetry.space_group_name_H-M   'P 1'
#
loop_
_entity.id
_entity.type
_entity.pdbx_description
1 polymer ?
#
loop_
_entity_poly.entity_id
_entity_poly.type
_entity_poly.pdbx_seq_one_letter_code
_entity_poly.pdbx_strand_id
1 'polypeptide(L)'
;MVRDFRVPFPFFNRCNKNIDQVNRIRDSLAIMSDNSTAFSLPQPHLMRTKLCDLKDEDLDPTYVARRDQLKTLVASILRPKIVQGKALNGKEFISFLEQILDALNKGEIPSTGSLVEISNKDIVERCVKLYNEKMVKLRLPMTEEYLQSAHETAHNEAIKAFDAQHFGRQHAQKSVDQLDEQMQEVYKNFVLANEYQSSKLCEALYTKCEDDMDHLQALRLPSMAKFNAGLVYCNQSFEHQCVGPSKQNYEQRLTKMMGKARSLFIKEYNNRLFSWLVAFSLVMVVVGRFIIKFILLEMAAWTLFIFLETYTRMFWTAESLFYNPVWHLFHRWDLGDCCV
;
A
#
# COMPACT_ATOMS: atom_id res chain seq x y z
N MET A 1 -6.15 52.19 31.62
CA MET A 1 -5.33 52.01 30.41
C MET A 1 -5.21 50.51 30.16
N VAL A 2 -5.99 49.96 29.22
CA VAL A 2 -5.93 48.53 28.89
C VAL A 2 -4.75 48.34 27.94
N ARG A 3 -3.63 47.82 28.43
CA ARG A 3 -2.55 47.33 27.56
C ARG A 3 -2.88 45.88 27.24
N ASP A 4 -3.00 45.54 25.96
CA ASP A 4 -3.09 44.13 25.57
C ASP A 4 -1.71 43.51 25.78
N PHE A 5 -1.57 42.74 26.86
CA PHE A 5 -0.33 42.08 27.24
C PHE A 5 0.08 40.97 26.26
N ARG A 6 -0.78 40.65 25.28
CA ARG A 6 -0.56 39.59 24.29
C ARG A 6 0.18 40.07 23.04
N VAL A 7 0.33 41.38 22.82
CA VAL A 7 1.07 41.87 21.64
C VAL A 7 2.56 41.59 21.84
N PRO A 8 3.20 40.83 20.94
CA PRO A 8 4.65 40.58 21.01
C PRO A 8 5.40 41.91 20.95
N PHE A 9 6.54 42.00 21.66
CA PHE A 9 7.40 43.17 21.47
C PHE A 9 7.84 43.23 19.99
N PRO A 10 7.76 44.41 19.33
CA PRO A 10 8.21 44.55 17.96
C PRO A 10 9.69 44.15 17.84
N PHE A 11 10.00 43.39 16.79
CA PHE A 11 11.33 42.89 16.44
C PHE A 11 12.32 44.04 16.21
N PHE A 12 12.91 44.61 17.26
CA PHE A 12 13.94 45.65 17.12
C PHE A 12 15.34 45.24 17.58
N ASN A 13 15.54 43.99 18.00
CA ASN A 13 16.89 43.41 18.12
C ASN A 13 16.81 41.89 18.12
N ARG A 14 17.30 41.25 17.04
CA ARG A 14 17.49 39.79 17.02
C ARG A 14 18.63 39.45 17.99
N CYS A 15 18.41 38.44 18.85
CA CYS A 15 19.36 37.89 19.85
C CYS A 15 19.32 38.48 21.27
N ASN A 16 18.16 38.80 21.83
CA ASN A 16 18.03 38.95 23.28
C ASN A 16 17.25 37.78 23.88
N LYS A 17 17.97 36.81 24.48
CA LYS A 17 17.39 35.61 25.12
C LYS A 17 16.28 35.93 26.13
N ASN A 18 16.35 37.09 26.80
CA ASN A 18 15.33 37.51 27.75
C ASN A 18 14.03 37.94 27.05
N ILE A 19 14.12 38.59 25.88
CA ILE A 19 12.94 38.97 25.09
C ILE A 19 12.27 37.73 24.52
N ASP A 20 13.06 36.77 24.04
CA ASP A 20 12.55 35.50 23.54
C ASP A 20 11.83 34.71 24.65
N GLN A 21 12.38 34.69 25.86
CA GLN A 21 11.73 34.04 27.01
C GLN A 21 10.41 34.72 27.40
N VAL A 22 10.37 36.06 27.42
CA VAL A 22 9.15 36.81 27.74
C VAL A 22 8.09 36.63 26.64
N ASN A 23 8.49 36.61 25.37
CA ASN A 23 7.57 36.34 24.26
C ASN A 23 7.03 34.91 24.32
N ARG A 24 7.85 33.90 24.67
CA ARG A 24 7.35 32.52 24.92
C ARG A 24 6.28 32.47 26.01
N ILE A 25 6.45 33.24 27.09
CA ILE A 25 5.43 33.32 28.17
C ILE A 25 4.14 33.97 27.64
N ARG A 26 4.25 35.03 26.84
CA ARG A 26 3.07 35.70 26.24
C ARG A 26 2.34 34.81 25.24
N ASP A 27 3.08 34.12 24.40
CA ASP A 27 2.53 33.16 23.43
C ASP A 27 1.81 32.03 24.19
N SER A 28 2.41 31.52 25.26
CA SER A 28 1.77 30.49 26.12
C SER A 28 0.47 31.01 26.76
N LEU A 29 0.47 32.24 27.28
CA LEU A 29 -0.74 32.85 27.87
C LEU A 29 -1.82 33.15 26.83
N ALA A 30 -1.44 33.50 25.60
CA ALA A 30 -2.36 33.69 24.49
C ALA A 30 -2.99 32.36 24.04
N ILE A 31 -2.23 31.26 24.04
CA ILE A 31 -2.72 29.90 23.72
C ILE A 31 -3.69 29.38 24.79
N MET A 32 -3.47 29.71 26.06
CA MET A 32 -4.25 29.17 27.18
C MET A 32 -5.61 29.86 27.41
N SER A 33 -5.85 31.04 26.85
CA SER A 33 -7.10 31.78 27.10
C SER A 33 -7.46 32.75 25.98
N ASP A 34 -8.55 32.44 25.26
CA ASP A 34 -9.15 33.35 24.27
C ASP A 34 -9.67 34.65 24.92
N ASN A 35 -10.05 34.60 26.20
CA ASN A 35 -10.70 35.68 26.95
C ASN A 35 -9.96 36.00 28.26
N SER A 36 -8.69 36.41 28.15
CA SER A 36 -7.94 36.89 29.30
C SER A 36 -8.48 38.25 29.77
N THR A 37 -9.13 38.29 30.94
CA THR A 37 -9.57 39.52 31.60
C THR A 37 -8.63 39.84 32.76
N ALA A 38 -8.30 41.12 32.93
CA ALA A 38 -7.47 41.59 34.04
C ALA A 38 -8.28 42.54 34.92
N PHE A 39 -8.22 42.34 36.23
CA PHE A 39 -8.89 43.17 37.22
C PHE A 39 -7.90 43.59 38.30
N SER A 40 -7.77 44.89 38.58
CA SER A 40 -6.83 45.41 39.57
C SER A 40 -7.52 45.70 40.90
N LEU A 41 -6.93 45.21 41.99
CA LEU A 41 -7.35 45.54 43.35
C LEU A 41 -6.31 46.47 43.99
N PRO A 42 -6.73 47.59 44.60
CA PRO A 42 -5.80 48.45 45.34
C PRO A 42 -5.35 47.77 46.64
N GLN A 43 -4.35 48.33 47.31
CA GLN A 43 -3.91 47.79 48.59
C GLN A 43 -5.04 47.92 49.64
N PRO A 44 -5.45 46.81 50.30
CA PRO A 44 -6.60 46.83 51.22
C PRO A 44 -6.33 47.55 52.54
N HIS A 45 -5.11 47.43 53.08
CA HIS A 45 -4.70 48.07 54.33
C HIS A 45 -3.16 48.14 54.41
N LEU A 46 -2.62 49.04 55.24
CA LEU A 46 -1.16 49.17 55.45
C LEU A 46 -0.57 47.94 56.15
N MET A 47 -1.31 47.37 57.11
CA MET A 47 -0.86 46.26 57.95
C MET A 47 -1.18 44.91 57.30
N ARG A 48 -0.28 44.42 56.45
CA ARG A 48 -0.50 43.25 55.57
C ARG A 48 -0.66 41.90 56.28
N THR A 49 -0.16 41.76 57.50
CA THR A 49 -0.10 40.48 58.22
C THR A 49 -1.37 40.16 59.01
N LYS A 50 -2.31 41.11 59.14
CA LYS A 50 -3.53 40.97 59.93
C LYS A 50 -4.82 41.11 59.11
N LEU A 51 -4.74 41.00 57.78
CA LEU A 51 -5.91 41.24 56.89
C LEU A 51 -7.13 40.39 57.23
N CYS A 52 -6.92 39.14 57.67
CA CYS A 52 -8.02 38.21 57.98
C CYS A 52 -8.75 38.55 59.28
N ASP A 53 -8.11 39.34 60.16
CA ASP A 53 -8.66 39.74 61.46
C ASP A 53 -9.37 41.10 61.40
N LEU A 54 -9.23 41.82 60.28
CA LEU A 54 -9.80 43.15 60.05
C LEU A 54 -11.21 43.02 59.47
N LYS A 55 -12.11 43.91 59.90
CA LYS A 55 -13.44 44.03 59.31
C LYS A 55 -13.40 44.88 58.05
N ASP A 56 -14.43 44.79 57.22
CA ASP A 56 -14.56 45.61 56.01
C ASP A 56 -14.53 47.12 56.31
N GLU A 57 -14.96 47.52 57.50
CA GLU A 57 -14.90 48.91 58.01
C GLU A 57 -13.46 49.41 58.19
N ASP A 58 -12.52 48.50 58.48
CA ASP A 58 -11.11 48.79 58.71
C ASP A 58 -10.28 48.77 57.41
N LEU A 59 -10.90 48.43 56.28
CA LEU A 59 -10.25 48.35 54.97
C LEU A 59 -10.43 49.65 54.18
N ASP A 60 -9.54 49.88 53.21
CA ASP A 60 -9.69 50.99 52.28
C ASP A 60 -11.06 50.89 51.55
N PRO A 61 -11.92 51.92 51.61
CA PRO A 61 -13.24 51.89 50.99
C PRO A 61 -13.18 51.64 49.48
N THR A 62 -12.12 52.10 48.82
CA THR A 62 -11.87 51.87 47.39
C THR A 62 -11.57 50.40 47.11
N TYR A 63 -10.85 49.74 48.01
CA TYR A 63 -10.62 48.30 47.92
C TYR A 63 -11.92 47.52 48.07
N VAL A 64 -12.73 47.83 49.08
CA VAL A 64 -14.01 47.15 49.34
C VAL A 64 -14.93 47.28 48.12
N ALA A 65 -15.10 48.51 47.60
CA ALA A 65 -15.90 48.75 46.40
C ALA A 65 -15.37 47.98 45.17
N ARG A 66 -14.05 47.96 44.94
CA ARG A 66 -13.43 47.22 43.83
C ARG A 66 -13.57 45.70 43.99
N ARG A 67 -13.44 45.18 45.20
CA ARG A 67 -13.63 43.76 45.53
C ARG A 67 -15.07 43.33 45.25
N ASP A 68 -16.06 44.15 45.62
CA ASP A 68 -17.46 43.81 45.38
C ASP A 68 -17.86 43.94 43.90
N GLN A 69 -17.26 44.88 43.17
CA GLN A 69 -17.31 44.91 41.70
C GLN A 69 -16.72 43.63 41.09
N LEU A 70 -15.59 43.12 41.61
CA LEU A 70 -15.00 41.87 41.14
C LEU A 70 -15.92 40.68 41.39
N LYS A 71 -16.54 40.57 42.58
CA LYS A 71 -17.52 39.50 42.87
C LYS A 71 -18.67 39.51 41.85
N THR A 72 -19.20 40.70 41.56
CA THR A 72 -20.29 40.88 40.61
C THR A 72 -19.88 40.52 39.18
N LEU A 73 -18.67 40.93 38.78
CA LEU A 73 -18.09 40.59 37.48
C LEU A 73 -17.87 39.08 37.34
N VAL A 74 -17.30 38.42 38.35
CA VAL A 74 -17.10 36.96 38.33
C VAL A 74 -18.44 36.26 38.20
N ALA A 75 -19.44 36.66 38.98
CA ALA A 75 -20.78 36.08 38.92
C ALA A 75 -21.42 36.19 37.53
N SER A 76 -21.19 37.30 36.80
CA SER A 76 -21.77 37.50 35.47
C SER A 76 -21.06 36.73 34.34
N ILE A 77 -19.78 36.36 34.52
CA ILE A 77 -19.00 35.63 33.52
C ILE A 77 -18.94 34.11 33.76
N LEU A 78 -19.42 33.63 34.91
CA LEU A 78 -19.42 32.21 35.24
C LEU A 78 -20.20 31.40 34.19
N ARG A 79 -19.53 30.41 33.59
CA ARG A 79 -20.13 29.44 32.67
C ARG A 79 -19.83 28.03 33.18
N PRO A 80 -20.76 27.07 33.03
CA PRO A 80 -20.47 25.68 33.32
C PRO A 80 -19.23 25.19 32.56
N LYS A 81 -18.35 24.45 33.23
CA LYS A 81 -17.19 23.85 32.58
C LYS A 81 -17.68 22.72 31.68
N ILE A 82 -17.43 22.84 30.38
CA ILE A 82 -17.83 21.83 29.39
C ILE A 82 -16.63 20.92 29.11
N VAL A 83 -16.83 19.61 29.22
CA VAL A 83 -15.86 18.57 28.84
C VAL A 83 -16.61 17.56 27.98
N GLN A 84 -16.10 17.26 26.77
CA GLN A 84 -16.74 16.36 25.79
C GLN A 84 -18.21 16.72 25.47
N GLY A 85 -18.53 18.01 25.39
CA GLY A 85 -19.88 18.49 25.03
C GLY A 85 -20.91 18.40 26.15
N LYS A 86 -20.54 17.92 27.36
CA LYS A 86 -21.40 17.88 28.54
C LYS A 86 -20.89 18.81 29.64
N ALA A 87 -21.81 19.37 30.43
CA ALA A 87 -21.45 20.17 31.60
C ALA A 87 -20.91 19.26 32.70
N LEU A 88 -19.69 19.53 33.13
CA LEU A 88 -18.96 18.72 34.10
C LEU A 88 -19.64 18.77 35.46
N ASN A 89 -20.10 17.61 35.94
CA ASN A 89 -20.67 17.46 37.27
C ASN A 89 -19.58 17.06 38.31
N GLY A 90 -19.94 17.04 39.59
CA GLY A 90 -18.98 16.73 40.67
C GLY A 90 -18.35 15.33 40.57
N LYS A 91 -19.10 14.32 40.11
CA LYS A 91 -18.58 12.95 39.95
C LYS A 91 -17.60 12.86 38.77
N GLU A 92 -17.95 13.48 37.65
CA GLU A 92 -17.09 13.56 36.46
C GLU A 92 -15.82 14.35 36.75
N PHE A 93 -15.92 15.42 37.55
CA PHE A 93 -14.76 16.19 37.99
C PHE A 93 -13.80 15.34 38.84
N ILE A 94 -14.31 14.56 39.80
CA ILE A 94 -13.47 13.66 40.61
C ILE A 94 -12.77 12.64 39.73
N SER A 95 -13.50 11.98 38.82
CA SER A 95 -12.89 11.00 37.90
C SER A 95 -11.83 11.62 37.00
N PHE A 96 -12.06 12.85 36.52
CA PHE A 96 -11.08 13.59 35.73
C PHE A 96 -9.83 13.95 36.56
N LEU A 97 -10.01 14.33 37.82
CA LEU A 97 -8.91 14.63 38.74
C LEU A 97 -8.07 13.39 39.04
N GLU A 98 -8.70 12.23 39.26
CA GLU A 98 -8.01 10.94 39.46
C GLU A 98 -7.13 10.58 38.26
N GLN A 99 -7.64 10.76 37.03
CA GLN A 99 -6.85 10.53 35.82
C GLN A 99 -5.63 11.45 35.72
N ILE A 100 -5.77 12.73 36.07
CA ILE A 100 -4.65 13.68 36.10
C ILE A 100 -3.63 13.26 37.17
N LEU A 101 -4.09 12.87 38.35
CA LEU A 101 -3.22 12.41 39.43
C LEU A 101 -2.45 11.15 39.05
N ASP A 102 -3.10 10.19 38.38
CA ASP A 102 -2.44 8.98 37.88
C ASP A 102 -1.36 9.30 36.85
N ALA A 103 -1.60 10.26 35.94
CA ALA A 103 -0.60 10.72 34.97
C ALA A 103 0.58 11.41 35.67
N LEU A 104 0.30 12.31 36.63
CA LEU A 104 1.33 13.00 37.41
C LEU A 104 2.18 12.04 38.23
N ASN A 105 1.57 11.04 38.87
CA ASN A 105 2.26 10.03 39.67
C ASN A 105 3.16 9.11 38.82
N LYS A 106 2.85 8.95 37.53
CA LYS A 106 3.69 8.22 36.56
C LYS A 106 4.84 9.07 35.99
N GLY A 107 4.94 10.34 36.38
CA GLY A 107 5.98 11.27 35.90
C GLY A 107 5.66 11.94 34.57
N GLU A 108 4.46 11.73 34.02
CA GLU A 108 3.96 12.48 32.86
C GLU A 108 3.35 13.78 33.37
N ILE A 109 4.15 14.85 33.49
CA ILE A 109 3.60 16.19 33.75
C ILE A 109 2.97 16.67 32.45
N PRO A 110 1.63 16.77 32.36
CA PRO A 110 1.03 17.24 31.14
C PRO A 110 1.23 18.75 31.09
N SER A 111 2.12 19.21 30.21
CA SER A 111 1.93 20.53 29.61
C SER A 111 0.57 20.55 28.91
N THR A 112 -0.03 21.73 28.71
CA THR A 112 -1.32 21.83 28.00
C THR A 112 -1.32 21.16 26.62
N GLY A 113 -0.15 21.02 25.98
CA GLY A 113 0.05 20.20 24.78
C GLY A 113 0.01 18.69 25.02
N SER A 114 0.60 18.21 26.13
CA SER A 114 0.62 16.78 26.48
C SER A 114 -0.77 16.24 26.92
N LEU A 115 -1.63 17.07 27.51
CA LEU A 115 -3.00 16.64 27.86
C LEU A 115 -3.86 16.37 26.60
N VAL A 116 -3.64 17.15 25.54
CA VAL A 116 -4.29 16.96 24.23
C VAL A 116 -3.81 15.64 23.59
N GLU A 117 -2.50 15.36 23.65
CA GLU A 117 -1.93 14.11 23.16
C GLU A 117 -2.48 12.88 23.90
N ILE A 118 -2.52 12.92 25.24
CA ILE A 118 -3.08 11.83 26.05
C ILE A 118 -4.57 11.63 25.74
N SER A 119 -5.34 12.71 25.63
CA SER A 119 -6.78 12.64 25.34
C SER A 119 -7.07 12.13 23.94
N ASN A 120 -6.22 12.45 22.96
CA ASN A 120 -6.40 12.04 21.57
C ASN A 120 -5.87 10.64 21.30
N LYS A 121 -5.01 10.07 22.16
CA LYS A 121 -4.41 8.74 21.97
C LYS A 121 -5.47 7.65 21.72
N ASP A 122 -6.48 7.56 22.57
CA ASP A 122 -7.58 6.60 22.44
C ASP A 122 -8.43 6.81 21.17
N ILE A 123 -8.43 8.04 20.64
CA ILE A 123 -9.12 8.38 19.39
C ILE A 123 -8.29 7.92 18.20
N VAL A 124 -6.97 8.17 18.23
CA VAL A 124 -6.01 7.69 17.22
C VAL A 124 -6.11 6.16 17.10
N GLU A 125 -5.99 5.43 18.22
CA GLU A 125 -6.05 3.97 18.23
C GLU A 125 -7.38 3.43 17.65
N ARG A 126 -8.51 4.08 17.96
CA ARG A 126 -9.81 3.72 17.38
C ARG A 126 -9.90 4.01 15.89
N CYS A 127 -9.33 5.12 15.41
CA CYS A 127 -9.33 5.47 13.99
C CYS A 127 -8.42 4.54 13.18
N VAL A 128 -7.26 4.17 13.70
CA VAL A 128 -6.38 3.15 13.10
C VAL A 128 -7.09 1.79 13.04
N LYS A 129 -7.82 1.42 14.10
CA LYS A 129 -8.62 0.19 14.10
C LYS A 129 -9.72 0.23 13.03
N LEU A 130 -10.44 1.34 12.89
CA LEU A 130 -11.44 1.53 11.84
C LEU A 130 -10.83 1.39 10.43
N TYR A 131 -9.69 2.02 10.20
CA TYR A 131 -8.93 1.89 8.96
C TYR A 131 -8.57 0.42 8.68
N ASN A 132 -8.00 -0.28 9.68
CA ASN A 132 -7.62 -1.68 9.53
C ASN A 132 -8.82 -2.60 9.26
N GLU A 133 -9.96 -2.39 9.94
CA GLU A 133 -11.19 -3.16 9.71
C GLU A 133 -11.73 -3.00 8.28
N LYS A 134 -11.49 -1.84 7.64
CA LYS A 134 -11.83 -1.61 6.23
C LYS A 134 -10.85 -2.34 5.30
N MET A 135 -9.55 -2.23 5.57
CA MET A 135 -8.51 -2.86 4.76
C MET A 135 -8.55 -4.39 4.82
N VAL A 136 -8.83 -4.98 5.97
CA VAL A 136 -8.94 -6.46 6.14
C VAL A 136 -10.07 -7.07 5.31
N LYS A 137 -11.12 -6.30 4.98
CA LYS A 137 -12.25 -6.79 4.16
C LYS A 137 -11.87 -6.95 2.68
N LEU A 138 -10.74 -6.41 2.25
CA LEU A 138 -10.24 -6.51 0.88
C LEU A 138 -9.78 -7.94 0.59
N ARG A 139 -10.08 -8.43 -0.61
CA ARG A 139 -9.60 -9.73 -1.08
C ARG A 139 -8.34 -9.53 -1.92
N LEU A 140 -7.22 -10.04 -1.43
CA LEU A 140 -5.94 -10.03 -2.14
C LEU A 140 -5.77 -11.33 -2.97
N PRO A 141 -5.05 -11.31 -4.10
CA PRO A 141 -4.35 -10.16 -4.68
C PRO A 141 -5.25 -9.27 -5.55
N MET A 142 -4.89 -8.00 -5.68
CA MET A 142 -5.55 -7.02 -6.56
C MET A 142 -4.53 -6.07 -7.21
N THR A 143 -4.97 -5.26 -8.18
CA THR A 143 -4.10 -4.28 -8.83
C THR A 143 -3.71 -3.15 -7.88
N GLU A 144 -2.58 -2.51 -8.16
CA GLU A 144 -2.07 -1.41 -7.34
C GLU A 144 -3.04 -0.25 -7.29
N GLU A 145 -3.73 0.07 -8.41
CA GLU A 145 -4.68 1.18 -8.47
C GLU A 145 -5.89 0.94 -7.56
N TYR A 146 -6.43 -0.29 -7.55
CA TYR A 146 -7.54 -0.64 -6.67
C TYR A 146 -7.13 -0.64 -5.20
N LEU A 147 -5.93 -1.16 -4.89
CA LEU A 147 -5.42 -1.17 -3.52
C LEU A 147 -5.18 0.27 -3.00
N GLN A 148 -4.59 1.12 -3.83
CA GLN A 148 -4.34 2.53 -3.53
C GLN A 148 -5.66 3.30 -3.33
N SER A 149 -6.65 3.10 -4.21
CA SER A 149 -7.97 3.73 -4.08
C SER A 149 -8.71 3.28 -2.81
N ALA A 150 -8.60 1.99 -2.45
CA ALA A 150 -9.16 1.48 -1.21
C ALA A 150 -8.47 2.08 0.03
N HIS A 151 -7.14 2.21 -0.01
CA HIS A 151 -6.35 2.89 1.01
C HIS A 151 -6.81 4.35 1.18
N GLU A 152 -6.88 5.12 0.10
CA GLU A 152 -7.30 6.53 0.15
C GLU A 152 -8.73 6.69 0.68
N THR A 153 -9.63 5.78 0.33
CA THR A 153 -11.01 5.80 0.83
C THR A 153 -11.05 5.52 2.33
N ALA A 154 -10.38 4.46 2.79
CA ALA A 154 -10.34 4.09 4.20
C ALA A 154 -9.60 5.14 5.05
N HIS A 155 -8.53 5.72 4.52
CA HIS A 155 -7.76 6.80 5.14
C HIS A 155 -8.62 8.04 5.33
N ASN A 156 -9.29 8.51 4.27
CA ASN A 156 -10.18 9.67 4.35
C ASN A 156 -11.35 9.46 5.32
N GLU A 157 -11.89 8.25 5.42
CA GLU A 157 -12.91 7.91 6.42
C GLU A 157 -12.36 7.97 7.85
N ALA A 158 -11.15 7.45 8.09
CA ALA A 158 -10.50 7.49 9.39
C ALA A 158 -10.15 8.93 9.82
N ILE A 159 -9.64 9.76 8.90
CA ILE A 159 -9.38 11.18 9.15
C ILE A 159 -10.68 11.93 9.47
N LYS A 160 -11.76 11.72 8.70
CA LYS A 160 -13.07 12.33 9.01
C LYS A 160 -13.60 11.91 10.38
N ALA A 161 -13.40 10.65 10.76
CA ALA A 161 -13.82 10.15 12.07
C ALA A 161 -12.98 10.77 13.21
N PHE A 162 -11.69 11.01 12.96
CA PHE A 162 -10.80 11.70 13.88
C PHE A 162 -11.17 13.17 14.03
N ASP A 163 -11.37 13.89 12.92
CA ASP A 163 -11.78 15.31 12.85
C ASP A 163 -13.06 15.61 13.65
N ALA A 164 -13.99 14.64 13.71
CA ALA A 164 -15.23 14.78 14.45
C ALA A 164 -15.08 14.64 15.98
N GLN A 165 -14.02 14.00 16.46
CA GLN A 165 -13.87 13.56 17.85
C GLN A 165 -12.67 14.15 18.58
N HIS A 166 -11.64 14.59 17.84
CA HIS A 166 -10.38 15.02 18.43
C HIS A 166 -10.52 16.31 19.25
N PHE A 167 -9.65 16.42 20.26
CA PHE A 167 -9.56 17.58 21.12
C PHE A 167 -8.42 18.51 20.65
N GLY A 168 -8.59 19.83 20.80
CA GLY A 168 -7.57 20.85 20.54
C GLY A 168 -7.30 21.16 19.05
N ARG A 169 -7.99 22.15 18.49
CA ARG A 169 -7.88 22.55 17.06
C ARG A 169 -6.46 22.90 16.59
N GLN A 170 -5.65 23.57 17.42
CA GLN A 170 -4.29 24.01 17.05
C GLN A 170 -3.17 23.07 17.55
N HIS A 171 -3.48 22.09 18.40
CA HIS A 171 -2.48 21.19 19.00
C HIS A 171 -2.70 19.71 18.64
N ALA A 172 -3.77 19.39 17.90
CA ALA A 172 -4.00 18.06 17.37
C ALA A 172 -3.07 17.68 16.22
N GLN A 173 -2.29 18.61 15.65
CA GLN A 173 -1.42 18.32 14.49
C GLN A 173 -0.51 17.11 14.74
N LYS A 174 0.11 17.02 15.92
CA LYS A 174 0.97 15.88 16.26
C LYS A 174 0.18 14.56 16.38
N SER A 175 -1.07 14.61 16.84
CA SER A 175 -1.96 13.44 16.85
C SER A 175 -2.43 13.04 15.45
N VAL A 176 -2.62 14.02 14.54
CA VAL A 176 -2.92 13.78 13.13
C VAL A 176 -1.73 13.13 12.43
N ASP A 177 -0.53 13.67 12.63
CA ASP A 177 0.70 13.11 12.06
C ASP A 177 0.93 11.66 12.56
N GLN A 178 0.69 11.41 13.86
CA GLN A 178 0.76 10.07 14.45
C GLN A 178 -0.29 9.11 13.88
N LEU A 179 -1.51 9.59 13.62
CA LEU A 179 -2.58 8.80 13.00
C LEU A 179 -2.19 8.42 11.56
N ASP A 180 -1.67 9.37 10.78
CA ASP A 180 -1.20 9.13 9.41
C ASP A 180 -0.05 8.12 9.39
N GLU A 181 0.96 8.30 10.24
CA GLU A 181 2.10 7.40 10.33
C GLU A 181 1.68 5.95 10.61
N GLN A 182 0.79 5.72 11.59
CA GLN A 182 0.30 4.38 11.91
C GLN A 182 -0.53 3.78 10.77
N MET A 183 -1.36 4.56 10.08
CA MET A 183 -2.09 4.06 8.91
C MET A 183 -1.16 3.72 7.75
N GLN A 184 -0.09 4.48 7.54
CA GLN A 184 0.93 4.19 6.54
C GLN A 184 1.72 2.92 6.86
N GLU A 185 2.05 2.67 8.13
CA GLU A 185 2.68 1.40 8.54
C GLU A 185 1.77 0.19 8.25
N VAL A 186 0.48 0.29 8.61
CA VAL A 186 -0.50 -0.75 8.29
C VAL A 186 -0.62 -0.93 6.78
N TYR A 187 -0.65 0.16 6.00
CA TYR A 187 -0.72 0.11 4.54
C TYR A 187 0.46 -0.64 3.92
N LYS A 188 1.69 -0.36 4.36
CA LYS A 188 2.89 -1.08 3.90
C LYS A 188 2.78 -2.58 4.08
N ASN A 189 2.21 -3.03 5.20
CA ASN A 189 1.96 -4.46 5.45
C ASN A 189 0.97 -5.06 4.44
N PHE A 190 -0.09 -4.32 4.07
CA PHE A 190 -1.03 -4.76 3.04
C PHE A 190 -0.42 -4.78 1.64
N VAL A 191 0.44 -3.82 1.29
CA VAL A 191 1.18 -3.81 0.02
C VAL A 191 2.06 -5.06 -0.08
N LEU A 192 2.85 -5.35 0.96
CA LEU A 192 3.70 -6.55 1.01
C LEU A 192 2.87 -7.84 0.93
N ALA A 193 1.74 -7.91 1.65
CA ALA A 193 0.84 -9.05 1.57
C ALA A 193 0.24 -9.21 0.16
N ASN A 194 -0.12 -8.11 -0.51
CA ASN A 194 -0.66 -8.14 -1.87
C ASN A 194 0.37 -8.64 -2.87
N GLU A 195 1.61 -8.15 -2.77
CA GLU A 195 2.73 -8.59 -3.60
C GLU A 195 3.03 -10.08 -3.40
N TYR A 196 3.06 -10.54 -2.16
CA TYR A 196 3.27 -11.95 -1.85
C TYR A 196 2.18 -12.85 -2.44
N GLN A 197 0.89 -12.48 -2.28
CA GLN A 197 -0.21 -13.27 -2.83
C GLN A 197 -0.23 -13.23 -4.36
N SER A 198 0.09 -12.09 -4.97
CA SER A 198 0.21 -11.93 -6.42
C SER A 198 1.32 -12.82 -6.97
N SER A 199 2.50 -12.78 -6.34
CA SER A 199 3.64 -13.64 -6.70
C SER A 199 3.29 -15.12 -6.59
N LYS A 200 2.64 -15.52 -5.49
CA LYS A 200 2.25 -16.92 -5.27
C LYS A 200 1.25 -17.41 -6.32
N LEU A 201 0.25 -16.59 -6.66
CA LEU A 201 -0.76 -16.91 -7.67
C LEU A 201 -0.12 -17.03 -9.07
N CYS A 202 0.70 -16.05 -9.46
CA CYS A 202 1.29 -16.02 -10.79
C CYS A 202 2.40 -17.06 -10.98
N GLU A 203 3.20 -17.37 -9.94
CA GLU A 203 4.14 -18.48 -9.97
C GLU A 203 3.39 -19.82 -10.12
N ALA A 204 2.31 -20.06 -9.38
CA ALA A 204 1.53 -21.29 -9.51
C ALA A 204 0.95 -21.49 -10.93
N LEU A 205 0.50 -20.40 -11.57
CA LEU A 205 0.04 -20.43 -12.96
C LEU A 205 1.20 -20.65 -13.95
N TYR A 206 2.35 -20.02 -13.70
CA TYR A 206 3.55 -20.21 -14.50
C TYR A 206 4.05 -21.65 -14.43
N THR A 207 4.21 -22.22 -13.23
CA THR A 207 4.65 -23.61 -13.03
C THR A 207 3.67 -24.58 -13.66
N LYS A 208 2.36 -24.37 -13.51
CA LYS A 208 1.35 -25.21 -14.17
C LYS A 208 1.51 -25.19 -15.69
N CYS A 209 1.73 -24.02 -16.27
CA CYS A 209 1.96 -23.92 -17.71
C CYS A 209 3.26 -24.64 -18.11
N GLU A 210 4.35 -24.46 -17.34
CA GLU A 210 5.62 -25.15 -17.58
C GLU A 210 5.44 -26.68 -17.57
N ASP A 211 4.76 -27.22 -16.55
CA ASP A 211 4.44 -28.65 -16.44
C ASP A 211 3.59 -29.15 -17.61
N ASP A 212 2.55 -28.40 -18.01
CA ASP A 212 1.70 -28.73 -19.15
C ASP A 212 2.49 -28.77 -20.47
N MET A 213 3.43 -27.83 -20.65
CA MET A 213 4.30 -27.77 -21.82
C MET A 213 5.31 -28.93 -21.85
N ASP A 214 5.94 -29.23 -20.72
CA ASP A 214 6.88 -30.35 -20.59
C ASP A 214 6.19 -31.70 -20.84
N HIS A 215 4.97 -31.86 -20.32
CA HIS A 215 4.14 -33.03 -20.61
C HIS A 215 3.85 -33.16 -22.11
N LEU A 216 3.50 -32.05 -22.79
CA LEU A 216 3.26 -32.06 -24.24
C LEU A 216 4.53 -32.41 -25.04
N GLN A 217 5.71 -31.99 -24.60
CA GLN A 217 6.99 -32.34 -25.23
C GLN A 217 7.35 -33.82 -25.05
N ALA A 218 7.00 -34.41 -23.90
CA ALA A 218 7.28 -35.81 -23.58
C ALA A 218 6.40 -36.81 -24.38
N LEU A 219 5.27 -36.36 -24.93
CA LEU A 219 4.40 -37.22 -25.74
C LEU A 219 5.15 -37.76 -26.98
N ARG A 220 4.79 -38.97 -27.39
CA ARG A 220 5.45 -39.65 -28.53
C ARG A 220 5.08 -39.04 -29.88
N LEU A 221 3.88 -38.45 -30.00
CA LEU A 221 3.33 -37.79 -31.20
C LEU A 221 2.53 -36.51 -30.86
N PRO A 222 3.14 -35.47 -30.29
CA PRO A 222 2.52 -34.15 -30.25
C PRO A 222 2.52 -33.55 -31.65
N SER A 223 1.34 -33.26 -32.18
CA SER A 223 1.23 -32.45 -33.40
C SER A 223 1.60 -31.00 -33.09
N MET A 224 2.19 -30.30 -34.07
CA MET A 224 2.48 -28.86 -33.96
C MET A 224 1.24 -28.05 -33.59
N ALA A 225 0.07 -28.42 -34.11
CA ALA A 225 -1.21 -27.80 -33.77
C ALA A 225 -1.54 -27.92 -32.27
N LYS A 226 -1.35 -29.11 -31.68
CA LYS A 226 -1.63 -29.34 -30.26
C LYS A 226 -0.68 -28.57 -29.35
N PHE A 227 0.60 -28.49 -29.72
CA PHE A 227 1.59 -27.71 -28.98
C PHE A 227 1.27 -26.20 -29.02
N ASN A 228 0.95 -25.67 -30.21
CA ASN A 228 0.57 -24.25 -30.36
C ASN A 228 -0.74 -23.92 -29.62
N ALA A 229 -1.72 -24.82 -29.64
CA ALA A 229 -2.95 -24.66 -28.87
C ALA A 229 -2.67 -24.61 -27.36
N GLY A 230 -1.75 -25.44 -26.87
CA GLY A 230 -1.30 -25.41 -25.47
C GLY A 230 -0.69 -24.07 -25.07
N LEU A 231 0.18 -23.50 -25.92
CA LEU A 231 0.77 -22.18 -25.70
C LEU A 231 -0.29 -21.07 -25.63
N VAL A 232 -1.26 -21.07 -26.55
CA VAL A 232 -2.35 -20.08 -26.56
C VAL A 232 -3.21 -20.21 -25.31
N TYR A 233 -3.56 -21.43 -24.93
CA TYR A 233 -4.34 -21.71 -23.73
C TYR A 233 -3.62 -21.22 -22.46
N CYS A 234 -2.32 -21.52 -22.33
CA CYS A 234 -1.50 -21.01 -21.25
C CYS A 234 -1.50 -19.48 -21.19
N ASN A 235 -1.32 -18.81 -22.33
CA ASN A 235 -1.25 -17.35 -22.38
C ASN A 235 -2.59 -16.73 -21.94
N GLN A 236 -3.71 -17.24 -22.47
CA GLN A 236 -5.05 -16.79 -22.09
C GLN A 236 -5.36 -17.06 -20.61
N SER A 237 -5.00 -18.25 -20.12
CA SER A 237 -5.20 -18.61 -18.71
C SER A 237 -4.38 -17.71 -17.80
N PHE A 238 -3.15 -17.39 -18.16
CA PHE A 238 -2.28 -16.49 -17.40
C PHE A 238 -2.83 -15.06 -17.38
N GLU A 239 -3.21 -14.50 -18.54
CA GLU A 239 -3.72 -13.13 -18.63
C GLU A 239 -4.98 -12.91 -17.79
N HIS A 240 -5.90 -13.89 -17.79
CA HIS A 240 -7.17 -13.80 -17.08
C HIS A 240 -7.05 -14.06 -15.57
N GLN A 241 -6.14 -14.95 -15.15
CA GLN A 241 -6.08 -15.38 -13.74
C GLN A 241 -4.98 -14.71 -12.93
N CYS A 242 -3.86 -14.33 -13.53
CA CYS A 242 -2.79 -13.62 -12.82
C CYS A 242 -3.16 -12.13 -12.66
N VAL A 243 -3.19 -11.68 -11.40
CA VAL A 243 -3.57 -10.31 -11.02
C VAL A 243 -2.57 -9.78 -9.99
N GLY A 244 -2.33 -8.47 -10.04
CA GLY A 244 -1.53 -7.73 -9.07
C GLY A 244 -0.15 -7.33 -9.57
N PRO A 245 0.70 -6.78 -8.68
CA PRO A 245 1.96 -6.13 -9.04
C PRO A 245 2.96 -7.09 -9.72
N SER A 246 2.91 -8.37 -9.38
CA SER A 246 3.85 -9.36 -9.89
C SER A 246 3.56 -9.79 -11.34
N LYS A 247 2.39 -9.43 -11.90
CA LYS A 247 1.96 -9.87 -13.24
C LYS A 247 2.97 -9.56 -14.33
N GLN A 248 3.45 -8.32 -14.41
CA GLN A 248 4.35 -7.88 -15.47
C GLN A 248 5.67 -8.66 -15.48
N ASN A 249 6.23 -8.95 -14.30
CA ASN A 249 7.45 -9.74 -14.16
C ASN A 249 7.24 -11.19 -14.64
N TYR A 250 6.13 -11.82 -14.21
CA TYR A 250 5.80 -13.18 -14.63
C TYR A 250 5.44 -13.29 -16.10
N GLU A 251 4.83 -12.27 -16.69
CA GLU A 251 4.54 -12.21 -18.13
C GLU A 251 5.82 -12.24 -18.98
N GLN A 252 6.86 -11.50 -18.56
CA GLN A 252 8.18 -11.55 -19.19
C GLN A 252 8.86 -12.92 -19.03
N ARG A 253 8.73 -13.55 -17.85
CA ARG A 253 9.23 -14.91 -17.62
C ARG A 253 8.50 -15.93 -18.49
N LEU A 254 7.17 -15.80 -18.60
CA LEU A 254 6.32 -16.69 -19.39
C LEU A 254 6.64 -16.62 -20.87
N THR A 255 6.69 -15.42 -21.46
CA THR A 255 7.04 -15.23 -22.88
C THR A 255 8.41 -15.81 -23.22
N LYS A 256 9.39 -15.65 -22.31
CA LYS A 256 10.72 -16.26 -22.47
C LYS A 256 10.69 -17.79 -22.38
N MET A 257 9.93 -18.36 -21.45
CA MET A 257 9.76 -19.81 -21.32
C MET A 257 9.08 -20.38 -22.56
N MET A 258 7.98 -19.77 -23.02
CA MET A 258 7.26 -20.18 -24.23
C MET A 258 8.15 -20.14 -25.48
N GLY A 259 8.96 -19.10 -25.64
CA GLY A 259 9.91 -19.00 -26.75
C GLY A 259 10.95 -20.12 -26.75
N LYS A 260 11.48 -20.48 -25.57
CA LYS A 260 12.41 -21.61 -25.41
C LYS A 260 11.73 -22.95 -25.65
N ALA A 261 10.56 -23.17 -25.07
CA ALA A 261 9.80 -24.40 -25.24
C ALA A 261 9.48 -24.63 -26.73
N ARG A 262 9.10 -23.57 -27.44
CA ARG A 262 8.81 -23.63 -28.89
C ARG A 262 10.04 -23.98 -29.72
N SER A 263 11.19 -23.36 -29.46
CA SER A 263 12.41 -23.65 -30.22
C SER A 263 12.92 -25.08 -29.97
N LEU A 264 12.89 -25.53 -28.71
CA LEU A 264 13.22 -26.91 -28.36
C LEU A 264 12.28 -27.92 -29.02
N PHE A 265 10.97 -27.65 -28.98
CA PHE A 265 9.97 -28.50 -29.61
C PHE A 265 10.17 -28.62 -31.13
N ILE A 266 10.38 -27.51 -31.82
CA ILE A 266 10.62 -27.49 -33.27
C ILE A 266 11.89 -28.29 -33.61
N LYS A 267 12.96 -28.11 -32.84
CA LYS A 267 14.22 -28.83 -33.06
C LYS A 267 14.05 -30.34 -32.91
N GLU A 268 13.40 -30.79 -31.82
CA GLU A 268 13.16 -32.20 -31.56
C GLU A 268 12.18 -32.81 -32.58
N TYR A 269 11.11 -32.09 -32.92
CA TYR A 269 10.14 -32.48 -33.93
C TYR A 269 10.80 -32.70 -35.29
N ASN A 270 11.60 -31.73 -35.74
CA ASN A 270 12.31 -31.80 -37.03
C ASN A 270 13.31 -32.94 -37.06
N ASN A 271 14.07 -33.16 -35.98
CA ASN A 271 15.01 -34.29 -35.88
C ASN A 271 14.29 -35.65 -35.95
N ARG A 272 13.15 -35.79 -35.27
CA ARG A 272 12.34 -37.01 -35.33
C ARG A 272 11.74 -37.22 -36.71
N LEU A 273 11.12 -36.19 -37.30
CA LEU A 273 10.55 -36.24 -38.63
C LEU A 273 11.60 -36.64 -39.67
N PHE A 274 12.79 -36.03 -39.60
CA PHE A 274 13.90 -36.36 -40.47
C PHE A 274 14.35 -37.81 -40.30
N SER A 275 14.51 -38.28 -39.05
CA SER A 275 14.87 -39.68 -38.78
C SER A 275 13.84 -40.66 -39.34
N TRP A 276 12.55 -40.34 -39.21
CA TRP A 276 11.46 -41.13 -39.80
C TRP A 276 11.47 -41.10 -41.33
N LEU A 277 11.73 -39.95 -41.96
CA LEU A 277 11.85 -39.83 -43.42
C LEU A 277 13.01 -40.67 -43.97
N VAL A 278 14.17 -40.65 -43.30
CA VAL A 278 15.33 -41.46 -43.68
C VAL A 278 15.00 -42.95 -43.55
N ALA A 279 14.43 -43.38 -42.41
CA ALA A 279 14.01 -44.76 -42.22
C ALA A 279 12.97 -45.21 -43.26
N PHE A 280 11.99 -44.36 -43.55
CA PHE A 280 10.96 -44.62 -44.57
C PHE A 280 11.56 -44.77 -45.96
N SER A 281 12.52 -43.91 -46.35
CA SER A 281 13.19 -44.00 -47.65
C SER A 281 13.95 -45.32 -47.82
N LEU A 282 14.64 -45.82 -46.77
CA LEU A 282 15.31 -47.12 -46.78
C LEU A 282 14.31 -48.29 -46.88
N VAL A 283 13.20 -48.22 -46.15
CA VAL A 283 12.12 -49.23 -46.26
C VAL A 283 11.55 -49.25 -47.67
N MET A 284 11.34 -48.09 -48.30
CA MET A 284 10.85 -48.00 -49.68
C MET A 284 11.80 -48.61 -50.70
N VAL A 285 13.13 -48.50 -50.50
CA VAL A 285 14.12 -49.21 -51.32
C VAL A 285 13.93 -50.72 -51.23
N VAL A 286 13.78 -51.26 -50.00
CA VAL A 286 13.58 -52.70 -49.78
C VAL A 286 12.26 -53.18 -50.40
N VAL A 287 11.16 -52.45 -50.18
CA VAL A 287 9.84 -52.79 -50.74
C VAL A 287 9.85 -52.73 -52.27
N GLY A 288 10.44 -51.68 -52.85
CA GLY A 288 10.56 -51.52 -54.30
C GLY A 288 11.31 -52.67 -54.97
N ARG A 289 12.41 -53.10 -54.34
CA ARG A 289 13.27 -54.18 -54.85
C ARG A 289 12.69 -55.57 -54.67
N PHE A 290 12.13 -55.87 -53.49
CA PHE A 290 11.75 -57.24 -53.13
C PHE A 290 10.26 -57.55 -53.31
N ILE A 291 9.37 -56.58 -53.15
CA ILE A 291 7.91 -56.80 -53.17
C ILE A 291 7.31 -56.41 -54.52
N ILE A 292 7.53 -55.16 -54.95
CA ILE A 292 6.88 -54.61 -56.16
C ILE A 292 7.70 -54.89 -57.43
N LYS A 293 9.02 -55.11 -57.29
CA LYS A 293 9.98 -55.31 -58.40
C LYS A 293 9.93 -54.19 -59.44
N PHE A 294 9.72 -52.95 -58.99
CA PHE A 294 9.57 -51.78 -59.86
C PHE A 294 10.78 -50.85 -59.76
N ILE A 295 11.64 -50.91 -60.79
CA ILE A 295 12.96 -50.26 -60.84
C ILE A 295 12.86 -48.72 -60.72
N LEU A 296 11.81 -48.11 -61.26
CA LEU A 296 11.64 -46.65 -61.17
C LEU A 296 11.39 -46.18 -59.73
N LEU A 297 10.66 -46.95 -58.92
CA LEU A 297 10.42 -46.63 -57.51
C LEU A 297 11.69 -46.85 -56.67
N GLU A 298 12.50 -47.86 -57.02
CA GLU A 298 13.82 -48.04 -56.41
C GLU A 298 14.75 -46.84 -56.72
N MET A 299 14.84 -46.41 -57.98
CA MET A 299 15.66 -45.25 -58.36
C MET A 299 15.20 -43.95 -57.68
N ALA A 300 13.88 -43.76 -57.55
CA ALA A 300 13.29 -42.61 -56.86
C ALA A 300 13.59 -42.64 -55.35
N ALA A 301 13.52 -43.81 -54.72
CA ALA A 301 13.83 -43.96 -53.29
C ALA A 301 15.32 -43.73 -52.98
N TRP A 302 16.22 -44.23 -53.84
CA TRP A 302 17.67 -43.97 -53.71
C TRP A 302 18.04 -42.50 -53.90
N THR A 303 17.44 -41.84 -54.90
CA THR A 303 17.67 -40.40 -55.10
C THR A 303 17.16 -39.58 -53.92
N LEU A 304 15.99 -39.92 -53.35
CA LEU A 304 15.48 -39.30 -52.12
C LEU A 304 16.40 -39.54 -50.91
N PHE A 305 16.88 -40.77 -50.72
CA PHE A 305 17.78 -41.11 -49.60
C PHE A 305 19.12 -40.34 -49.70
N ILE A 306 19.76 -40.36 -50.87
CA ILE A 306 21.00 -39.63 -51.11
C ILE A 306 20.80 -38.14 -50.91
N PHE A 307 19.67 -37.59 -51.38
CA PHE A 307 19.31 -36.19 -51.15
C PHE A 307 19.20 -35.87 -49.65
N LEU A 308 18.47 -36.66 -48.86
CA LEU A 308 18.30 -36.44 -47.42
C LEU A 308 19.63 -36.52 -46.65
N GLU A 309 20.50 -37.49 -46.95
CA GLU A 309 21.81 -37.65 -46.31
C GLU A 309 22.81 -36.56 -46.74
N THR A 310 22.84 -36.19 -48.03
CA THR A 310 23.81 -35.22 -48.56
C THR A 310 23.44 -33.80 -48.13
N TYR A 311 22.15 -33.48 -48.14
CA TYR A 311 21.66 -32.17 -47.76
C TYR A 311 21.91 -31.87 -46.27
N THR A 312 21.73 -32.85 -45.38
CA THR A 312 22.00 -32.66 -43.95
C THR A 312 23.48 -32.52 -43.61
N ARG A 313 24.37 -33.22 -44.33
CA ARG A 313 25.83 -33.05 -44.19
C ARG A 313 26.34 -31.73 -44.73
N MET A 314 25.70 -31.19 -45.78
CA MET A 314 26.12 -29.93 -46.40
C MET A 314 25.70 -28.69 -45.59
N PHE A 315 24.56 -28.73 -44.89
CA PHE A 315 24.05 -27.57 -44.14
C PHE A 315 24.22 -27.62 -42.61
N TRP A 316 24.94 -28.59 -42.06
CA TRP A 316 25.34 -28.71 -40.64
C TRP A 316 24.21 -28.69 -39.57
N THR A 317 22.97 -28.33 -39.89
CA THR A 317 21.79 -28.45 -39.03
C THR A 317 20.51 -28.70 -39.83
N ALA A 318 19.64 -29.57 -39.30
CA ALA A 318 18.29 -29.82 -39.82
C ALA A 318 17.41 -28.55 -39.85
N GLU A 319 17.79 -27.50 -39.09
CA GLU A 319 17.08 -26.22 -39.02
C GLU A 319 17.07 -25.47 -40.37
N SER A 320 18.17 -25.51 -41.13
CA SER A 320 18.30 -24.84 -42.44
C SER A 320 17.34 -25.36 -43.51
N LEU A 321 16.93 -26.63 -43.38
CA LEU A 321 16.06 -27.34 -44.31
C LEU A 321 14.62 -26.79 -44.23
N PHE A 322 14.17 -26.45 -43.02
CA PHE A 322 12.80 -25.98 -42.76
C PHE A 322 12.61 -24.45 -42.85
N TYR A 323 13.69 -23.68 -42.86
CA TYR A 323 13.65 -22.23 -43.17
C TYR A 323 13.63 -21.93 -44.69
N ASN A 324 13.74 -22.97 -45.54
CA ASN A 324 13.66 -22.83 -46.98
C ASN A 324 12.17 -22.74 -47.43
N PRO A 325 11.77 -21.75 -48.26
CA PRO A 325 10.37 -21.51 -48.65
C PRO A 325 9.65 -22.72 -49.27
N VAL A 326 10.38 -23.73 -49.77
CA VAL A 326 9.79 -24.96 -50.34
C VAL A 326 9.16 -25.87 -49.27
N TRP A 327 9.66 -25.85 -48.03
CA TRP A 327 9.13 -26.69 -46.93
C TRP A 327 7.91 -26.09 -46.22
N HIS A 328 7.70 -24.77 -46.33
CA HIS A 328 6.46 -24.13 -45.90
C HIS A 328 5.22 -24.67 -46.63
N LEU A 329 5.40 -25.19 -47.85
CA LEU A 329 4.34 -25.79 -48.63
C LEU A 329 3.84 -27.11 -48.00
N PHE A 330 4.74 -27.91 -47.41
CA PHE A 330 4.38 -29.13 -46.68
C PHE A 330 3.76 -28.83 -45.30
N HIS A 331 4.25 -27.81 -44.60
CA HIS A 331 3.64 -27.34 -43.34
C HIS A 331 2.19 -26.87 -43.53
N ARG A 332 1.84 -26.31 -44.70
CA ARG A 332 0.47 -25.90 -45.05
C ARG A 332 -0.51 -27.06 -45.23
N TRP A 333 -0.05 -28.29 -45.42
CA TRP A 333 -0.93 -29.47 -45.49
C TRP A 333 -1.26 -30.05 -44.09
N ASP A 334 -0.38 -29.89 -43.11
CA ASP A 334 -0.59 -30.29 -41.71
C ASP A 334 -1.28 -29.20 -40.87
N LEU A 335 -1.06 -27.93 -41.25
CA LEU A 335 -1.92 -26.81 -40.86
C LEU A 335 -3.17 -26.89 -41.72
N GLY A 336 -4.10 -27.75 -41.32
CA GLY A 336 -5.49 -27.57 -41.71
C GLY A 336 -5.93 -26.17 -41.27
N ASP A 337 -5.77 -25.18 -42.16
CA ASP A 337 -6.55 -23.95 -42.19
C ASP A 337 -8.00 -24.35 -42.45
N CYS A 338 -8.61 -25.05 -41.49
CA CYS A 338 -10.04 -24.97 -41.27
C CYS A 338 -10.26 -23.68 -40.50
N CYS A 339 -10.77 -22.69 -41.24
CA CYS A 339 -11.42 -21.49 -40.76
C CYS A 339 -11.93 -21.59 -39.31
N VAL A 340 -11.52 -20.62 -38.47
CA VAL A 340 -12.36 -19.55 -37.89
C VAL A 340 -11.45 -18.61 -37.11
#